data_AF-A0A7S2KJ63-F1
#
_entry.id   AF-A0A7S2KJ63-F1
#
_cell.length_a   1.000
_cell.length_b   1.000
_cell.length_c   1.000
_cell.angle_alpha   90.00
_cell.angle_beta   90.00
_cell.angle_gamma   90.00
#
_symmetry.space_group_name_H-M   'P 1'
#
loop_
_entity.id
_entity.type
_entity.pdbx_description
1 polymer ?
#
loop_
_entity_poly.entity_id
_entity_poly.type
_entity_poly.pdbx_seq_one_letter_code
_entity_poly.pdbx_strand_id
1 'polypeptide(L)'
;STHTKTSQSATAPAFILSNGSSRIHLPGSTTDVVCSVKADLVHPSPSKPNQGILELNVDLSLCGGGGTLEASAGSGGAQKRRRQQREEESQITSLLQRLILPHAVNHESL
;
A
#
# COMPACT_ATOMS: atom_id res chain seq x y z
N SER A 1 29.28 -26.32 26.29
CA SER A 1 29.01 -25.85 24.92
C SER A 1 27.56 -25.48 24.76
N THR A 2 27.27 -24.18 24.81
CA THR A 2 25.94 -23.61 24.56
C THR A 2 25.76 -23.42 23.06
N HIS A 3 24.77 -24.10 22.46
CA HIS A 3 24.36 -23.88 21.08
C HIS A 3 23.67 -22.52 20.94
N THR A 4 24.27 -21.59 20.20
CA THR A 4 23.63 -20.37 19.71
C THR A 4 22.75 -20.74 18.51
N LYS A 5 21.43 -20.78 18.73
CA LYS A 5 20.44 -20.88 17.65
C LYS A 5 20.32 -19.50 17.00
N THR A 6 21.00 -19.29 15.88
CA THR A 6 20.83 -18.12 15.02
C THR A 6 19.38 -18.04 14.55
N SER A 7 18.66 -17.04 15.05
CA SER A 7 17.33 -16.65 14.58
C SER A 7 17.45 -16.21 13.13
N GLN A 8 17.08 -17.09 12.19
CA GLN A 8 16.92 -16.71 10.79
C GLN A 8 15.77 -15.69 10.73
N SER A 9 16.10 -14.43 10.43
CA SER A 9 15.12 -13.43 10.03
C SER A 9 14.41 -13.96 8.80
N ALA A 10 13.09 -14.20 8.91
CA ALA A 10 12.26 -14.63 7.80
C ALA A 10 12.52 -13.72 6.59
N THR A 11 13.18 -14.27 5.58
CA THR A 11 13.46 -13.57 4.34
C THR A 11 12.11 -13.38 3.66
N ALA A 12 11.55 -12.17 3.74
CA ALA A 12 10.36 -11.81 2.99
C ALA A 12 10.60 -12.19 1.52
N PRO A 13 9.62 -12.78 0.81
CA PRO A 13 9.82 -13.22 -0.55
C PRO A 13 10.40 -12.06 -1.37
N ALA A 14 11.43 -12.37 -2.17
CA ALA A 14 12.02 -11.40 -3.08
C ALA A 14 10.94 -11.00 -4.10
N PHE A 15 10.17 -9.96 -3.78
CA PHE A 15 9.31 -9.31 -4.74
C PHE A 15 10.22 -8.92 -5.90
N ILE A 16 9.94 -9.46 -7.08
CA ILE A 16 10.61 -9.06 -8.31
C ILE A 16 10.26 -7.58 -8.49
N LEU A 17 11.19 -6.70 -8.12
CA LEU A 17 11.02 -5.26 -8.25
C LEU A 17 11.08 -4.93 -9.74
N SER A 18 9.91 -4.81 -10.37
CA SER A 18 9.80 -4.27 -11.73
C SER A 18 10.15 -2.77 -11.71
N ASN A 19 10.51 -2.23 -12.88
CA ASN A 19 10.70 -0.79 -13.04
C ASN A 19 9.46 -0.05 -12.51
N GLY A 20 9.68 0.95 -11.66
CA GLY A 20 8.59 1.71 -11.00
C GLY A 20 8.11 1.13 -9.68
N SER A 21 8.73 0.06 -9.16
CA SER A 21 8.44 -0.45 -7.80
C SER A 21 9.59 -0.20 -6.83
N SER A 22 9.24 0.05 -5.57
CA SER A 22 10.19 0.25 -4.48
C SER A 22 9.62 -0.26 -3.15
N ARG A 23 10.51 -0.73 -2.28
CA ARG A 23 10.19 -1.09 -0.90
C ARG A 23 10.92 -0.16 0.05
N ILE A 24 10.16 0.54 0.88
CA ILE A 24 10.67 1.50 1.86
C ILE A 24 10.52 0.88 3.24
N HIS A 25 11.65 0.75 3.95
CA HIS A 25 11.67 0.30 5.34
C HIS A 25 11.70 1.54 6.23
N LEU A 26 10.78 1.64 7.18
CA LEU A 26 10.74 2.77 8.10
C LEU A 26 11.71 2.54 9.27
N PRO A 27 12.76 3.37 9.46
CA PRO A 27 13.73 3.16 10.53
C PRO A 27 13.07 3.13 11.91
N GLY A 28 13.41 2.13 12.72
CA GLY A 28 12.82 1.95 14.05
C GLY A 28 11.40 1.38 14.07
N SER A 29 10.84 1.00 12.90
CA SER A 29 9.56 0.32 12.78
C SER A 29 9.72 -1.05 12.12
N THR A 30 8.77 -1.95 12.35
CA THR A 30 8.62 -3.20 11.57
C THR A 30 7.74 -3.01 10.34
N THR A 31 7.34 -1.78 10.04
CA THR A 31 6.52 -1.44 8.88
C THR A 31 7.38 -1.34 7.62
N ASP A 32 7.03 -2.17 6.65
CA ASP A 32 7.51 -2.06 5.28
C ASP A 32 6.40 -1.50 4.39
N VAL A 33 6.75 -0.51 3.58
CA VAL A 33 5.85 0.08 2.59
C VAL A 33 6.28 -0.38 1.21
N VAL A 34 5.36 -0.97 0.46
CA VAL A 34 5.57 -1.31 -0.95
C VAL A 34 4.85 -0.27 -1.80
N CYS A 35 5.60 0.38 -2.69
CA CYS A 35 5.08 1.32 -3.66
C CYS A 35 5.33 0.78 -5.06
N SER A 36 4.35 0.92 -5.95
CA SER A 36 4.48 0.57 -7.35
C SER A 36 3.73 1.56 -8.23
N VAL A 37 4.38 1.97 -9.31
CA VAL A 37 3.78 2.80 -10.35
C VAL A 37 3.49 1.92 -11.56
N LYS A 38 2.28 2.06 -12.09
CA LYS A 38 1.84 1.41 -13.32
C LYS A 38 1.36 2.48 -14.29
N ALA A 39 1.68 2.33 -15.56
CA ALA A 39 1.20 3.19 -16.64
C ALA A 39 0.46 2.34 -17.67
N ASP A 40 -0.78 2.71 -17.97
CA ASP A 40 -1.63 2.05 -18.94
C ASP A 40 -2.14 3.09 -19.95
N LEU A 41 -2.29 2.69 -21.23
CA LEU A 41 -2.96 3.53 -22.22
C LEU A 41 -4.47 3.32 -22.10
N VAL A 42 -5.18 4.40 -21.77
CA VAL A 42 -6.63 4.38 -21.55
C VAL A 42 -7.31 5.48 -22.36
N HIS A 43 -8.62 5.34 -22.58
CA HIS A 43 -9.42 6.42 -23.16
C HIS A 43 -9.52 7.57 -22.16
N PRO A 44 -9.27 8.83 -22.57
CA PRO A 44 -9.34 9.96 -21.65
C PRO A 44 -10.77 10.21 -21.19
N SER A 45 -10.93 10.89 -20.05
CA SER A 45 -12.24 11.26 -19.55
C SER A 45 -12.96 12.19 -20.54
N PRO A 46 -14.26 11.99 -20.84
CA PRO A 46 -15.03 12.90 -21.69
C PRO A 46 -15.04 14.35 -21.20
N SER A 47 -14.93 14.55 -19.88
CA SER A 47 -14.89 15.90 -19.27
C SER A 47 -13.51 16.57 -19.35
N LYS A 48 -12.45 15.81 -19.62
CA LYS A 48 -11.05 16.27 -19.64
C LYS A 48 -10.25 15.48 -20.69
N PRO A 49 -10.56 15.65 -21.99
CA PRO A 49 -10.01 14.82 -23.06
C PRO A 49 -8.49 14.97 -23.26
N ASN A 50 -7.92 16.09 -22.81
CA ASN A 50 -6.50 16.42 -22.97
C ASN A 50 -5.66 16.13 -21.71
N GLN A 51 -6.22 15.41 -20.72
CA GLN A 51 -5.53 15.10 -19.46
C GLN A 51 -5.42 13.59 -19.25
N GLY A 52 -4.28 13.19 -18.68
CA GLY A 52 -4.10 11.83 -18.17
C GLY A 52 -4.93 11.58 -16.91
N ILE A 53 -5.18 10.30 -16.61
CA ILE A 53 -5.86 9.87 -15.39
C ILE A 53 -4.78 9.33 -14.43
N LEU A 54 -4.79 9.81 -13.19
CA LEU A 54 -3.96 9.27 -12.12
C LEU A 54 -4.86 8.67 -11.04
N GLU A 55 -4.62 7.41 -10.72
CA GLU A 55 -5.30 6.70 -9.64
C GLU A 55 -4.28 6.33 -8.55
N LEU A 56 -4.65 6.55 -7.29
CA LEU A 56 -3.84 6.19 -6.12
C LEU A 56 -4.61 5.18 -5.28
N ASN A 57 -4.02 4.00 -5.09
CA ASN A 57 -4.61 2.92 -4.30
C ASN A 57 -3.72 2.63 -3.09
N VAL A 58 -4.33 2.57 -1.91
CA VAL A 58 -3.68 2.21 -0.65
C VAL A 58 -4.33 0.95 -0.13
N ASP A 59 -3.52 -0.05 0.21
CA ASP A 59 -3.99 -1.31 0.78
C ASP A 59 -3.26 -1.58 2.09
N LEU A 60 -4.00 -1.65 3.20
CA LEU A 60 -3.47 -1.98 4.53
C LEU A 60 -3.63 -3.46 4.87
N SER A 61 -4.14 -4.30 3.96
CA SER A 61 -4.38 -5.72 4.19
C SER A 61 -3.13 -6.48 4.64
N LEU A 62 -1.94 -6.00 4.23
CA LEU A 62 -0.64 -6.56 4.58
C LEU A 62 -0.06 -6.04 5.90
N CYS A 63 -0.59 -4.94 6.45
CA CYS A 63 -0.12 -4.33 7.71
C CYS A 63 -0.59 -5.09 8.96
N GLY A 64 -1.39 -6.15 8.80
CA GLY A 64 -1.80 -7.04 9.87
C GLY A 64 -1.05 -8.36 9.81
N GLY A 65 0.02 -8.51 10.59
CA GLY A 65 0.61 -9.82 10.87
C GLY A 65 -0.49 -10.79 11.32
N GLY A 66 -0.78 -11.78 10.47
CA GLY A 66 -1.88 -12.72 10.70
C GLY A 66 -2.22 -13.61 9.52
N GLY A 67 -1.23 -13.96 8.70
CA GLY A 67 -1.33 -15.05 7.73
C GLY A 67 -0.90 -16.37 8.38
N THR A 68 -1.68 -16.89 9.32
CA THR A 68 -1.82 -18.33 9.46
C THR A 68 -3.30 -18.62 9.54
N LEU A 69 -3.78 -19.31 8.50
CA LEU A 69 -4.85 -20.29 8.52
C LEU A 69 -5.28 -20.65 9.97
N GLU A 70 -6.58 -20.53 10.24
CA GLU A 70 -7.26 -20.89 11.50
C GLU A 70 -7.22 -19.87 12.65
N ALA A 71 -8.28 -19.07 12.74
CA ALA A 71 -8.81 -18.62 14.02
C ALA A 71 -10.34 -18.58 13.92
N SER A 72 -10.95 -19.71 14.26
CA SER A 72 -12.36 -19.81 14.58
C SER A 72 -12.78 -18.82 15.67
N ALA A 73 -14.03 -18.37 15.55
CA ALA A 73 -14.91 -17.80 16.58
C ALA A 73 -14.72 -16.33 17.03
N GLY A 74 -15.64 -15.46 16.56
CA GLY A 74 -15.94 -14.15 17.14
C GLY A 74 -16.55 -13.15 16.15
N SER A 75 -17.81 -13.35 15.72
CA SER A 75 -18.43 -12.63 14.59
C SER A 75 -18.59 -11.10 14.75
N GLY A 76 -18.38 -10.52 15.94
CA GLY A 76 -18.51 -9.06 16.17
C GLY A 76 -17.22 -8.24 15.99
N GLY A 77 -16.05 -8.82 16.32
CA GLY A 77 -14.79 -8.07 16.34
C GLY A 77 -14.15 -7.89 14.97
N ALA A 78 -14.28 -8.90 14.11
CA ALA A 78 -13.71 -8.87 12.76
C ALA A 78 -14.36 -7.81 11.86
N GLN A 79 -15.67 -7.61 11.99
CA GLN A 79 -16.39 -6.60 11.20
C GLN A 79 -16.03 -5.18 11.62
N LYS A 80 -15.90 -4.91 12.93
CA LYS A 80 -15.46 -3.61 13.45
C LYS A 80 -14.03 -3.28 13.01
N ARG A 81 -13.12 -4.26 13.07
CA ARG A 81 -11.72 -4.11 12.61
C ARG A 81 -11.62 -3.83 11.11
N ARG A 82 -12.40 -4.54 10.28
CA ARG A 82 -12.46 -4.28 8.83
C ARG A 82 -13.00 -2.89 8.50
N ARG A 83 -14.02 -2.43 9.24
CA ARG A 83 -14.56 -1.08 9.06
C ARG A 83 -13.53 -0.01 9.42
N GLN A 84 -12.87 -0.16 10.58
CA GLN A 84 -11.81 0.74 11.01
C GLN A 84 -10.67 0.80 9.99
N GLN A 85 -10.24 -0.35 9.48
CA GLN A 85 -9.21 -0.41 8.44
C GLN A 85 -9.61 0.36 7.18
N ARG A 86 -10.86 0.23 6.72
CA ARG A 86 -11.35 1.01 5.56
C ARG A 86 -11.37 2.52 5.83
N GLU A 87 -11.72 2.91 7.05
CA GLU A 87 -11.70 4.32 7.47
C GLU A 87 -10.25 4.86 7.47
N GLU A 88 -9.29 4.08 7.98
CA GLU A 88 -7.85 4.41 7.95
C GLU A 88 -7.30 4.47 6.52
N GLU A 89 -7.60 3.47 5.68
CA GLU A 89 -7.24 3.45 4.25
C GLU A 89 -7.78 4.69 3.54
N SER A 90 -9.03 5.07 3.79
CA SER A 90 -9.64 6.25 3.19
C SER A 90 -8.95 7.54 3.64
N GLN A 91 -8.59 7.65 4.93
CA GLN A 91 -7.89 8.83 5.45
C GLN A 91 -6.47 8.96 4.87
N ILE A 92 -5.73 7.86 4.81
CA ILE A 92 -4.39 7.83 4.24
C ILE A 92 -4.44 8.15 2.74
N THR A 93 -5.38 7.53 2.00
CA THR A 93 -5.56 7.80 0.57
C THR A 93 -5.86 9.27 0.31
N SER A 94 -6.78 9.88 1.07
CA SER A 94 -7.11 11.29 0.94
C SER A 94 -5.92 12.20 1.22
N LEU A 95 -5.15 11.89 2.27
CA LEU A 95 -3.95 12.64 2.62
C LEU A 95 -2.90 12.56 1.51
N LEU A 96 -2.60 11.36 1.01
CA LEU A 96 -1.61 11.15 -0.04
C LEU A 96 -2.06 11.78 -1.36
N GLN A 97 -3.33 11.68 -1.74
CA GLN A 97 -3.85 12.37 -2.92
C GLN A 97 -3.62 13.89 -2.81
N ARG A 98 -3.93 14.50 -1.66
CA ARG A 98 -3.73 15.94 -1.45
C ARG A 98 -2.27 16.35 -1.52
N LEU A 99 -1.34 15.49 -1.08
CA LEU A 99 0.09 15.78 -1.09
C LEU A 99 0.75 15.51 -2.45
N ILE A 100 0.29 14.49 -3.19
CA ILE A 100 0.95 14.01 -4.42
C ILE A 100 0.35 14.66 -5.66
N LEU A 101 -0.98 14.78 -5.75
CA LEU A 101 -1.65 15.23 -6.98
C LEU A 101 -1.15 16.58 -7.51
N PRO A 102 -0.88 17.61 -6.69
CA PRO A 102 -0.37 18.89 -7.19
C PRO A 102 0.98 18.79 -7.91
N HIS A 103 1.77 17.75 -7.62
CA HIS A 103 3.09 17.54 -8.20
C HIS A 103 3.09 16.48 -9.29
N ALA A 104 2.09 15.59 -9.29
CA ALA A 104 1.97 14.53 -10.29
C ALA A 104 1.20 14.98 -11.54
N VAL A 105 0.37 16.02 -11.43
CA VAL A 105 -0.39 16.59 -12.55
C VAL A 105 0.15 17.98 -12.84
N ASN A 106 0.77 18.15 -14.01
CA ASN A 106 1.36 19.42 -14.39
C ASN A 106 0.24 20.41 -14.77
N HIS A 107 -0.10 21.31 -13.86
CA HIS A 107 -1.15 22.31 -14.08
C HIS A 107 -0.65 23.57 -14.81
N GLU A 108 0.66 23.70 -15.05
CA GLU A 108 1.25 24.90 -15.66
C GLU A 108 1.13 24.98 -17.19
N SER A 109 0.62 23.94 -17.87
CA SER A 109 0.50 23.92 -19.34
C SER A 109 -0.94 24.02 -19.86
N LEU A 110 -1.83 24.72 -19.15
CA LEU A 110 -3.19 25.04 -19.62
C LEU A 110 -3.32 26.52 -19.96
#